data_AF-A0A3N8S2H7-F1
#
_entry.id   AF-A0A3N8S2H7-F1
#
_cell.length_a   1.000
_cell.length_b   1.000
_cell.length_c   1.000
_cell.angle_alpha   90.00
_cell.angle_beta   90.00
_cell.angle_gamma   90.00
#
_symmetry.space_group_name_H-M   'P 1'
#
loop_
_entity.id
_entity.type
_entity.pdbx_description
1 polymer ?
#
loop_
_entity_poly.entity_id
_entity_poly.type
_entity_poly.pdbx_seq_one_letter_code
_entity_poly.pdbx_strand_id
1 'polypeptide(L)'
;MPKLCIPRLGADLVLASDWSFRLFNEYRNTTLQQAIGLTNPFGGLIHDFWGATPAERFAALEKSQWREADGSLSTVKERKERNFNGELQHPVTIPAGALLTVDRIFIRKGAADYDSVTFWLKASKVPVAINGRQVKKSVRFWAKLDDVNAIEFEEPTKA
;
A
#
# COMPACT_ATOMS: atom_id res chain seq x y z
N MET A 1 -14.50 -17.21 -19.72
CA MET A 1 -15.22 -15.92 -19.75
C MET A 1 -15.06 -15.26 -18.39
N PRO A 2 -14.75 -13.94 -18.32
CA PRO A 2 -14.76 -13.23 -17.05
C PRO A 2 -16.17 -13.28 -16.46
N LYS A 3 -16.29 -13.74 -15.21
CA LYS A 3 -17.55 -13.77 -14.48
C LYS A 3 -17.58 -12.56 -13.54
N LEU A 4 -18.62 -11.72 -13.65
CA LEU A 4 -18.82 -10.62 -12.71
C LEU A 4 -18.98 -11.21 -11.30
N CYS A 5 -18.10 -10.80 -10.38
CA CYS A 5 -18.12 -11.19 -8.98
C CYS A 5 -17.95 -9.94 -8.12
N ILE A 6 -18.95 -9.64 -7.29
CA ILE A 6 -18.83 -8.62 -6.24
C ILE A 6 -18.76 -9.37 -4.92
N PRO A 7 -17.59 -9.45 -4.27
CA PRO A 7 -17.42 -10.24 -3.06
C PRO A 7 -18.23 -9.64 -1.90
N ARG A 8 -18.67 -10.50 -0.98
CA ARG A 8 -19.24 -10.04 0.28
C ARG A 8 -18.15 -9.40 1.14
N LEU A 9 -18.52 -8.41 1.95
CA LEU A 9 -17.61 -7.91 2.98
C LEU A 9 -17.31 -9.03 3.97
N GLY A 10 -16.04 -9.15 4.37
CA GLY A 10 -15.51 -10.26 5.15
C GLY A 10 -15.20 -11.51 4.35
N ALA A 11 -15.42 -11.54 3.02
CA ALA A 11 -15.01 -12.66 2.19
C ALA A 11 -13.48 -12.71 2.10
N ASP A 12 -12.96 -13.92 2.25
CA ASP A 12 -11.55 -14.24 2.06
C ASP A 12 -11.30 -14.65 0.61
N LEU A 13 -10.23 -14.13 0.02
CA LEU A 13 -9.78 -14.38 -1.34
C LEU A 13 -8.33 -14.86 -1.27
N VAL A 14 -8.04 -16.01 -1.90
CA VAL A 14 -6.66 -16.46 -2.10
C VAL A 14 -6.23 -16.03 -3.49
N LEU A 15 -5.17 -15.23 -3.61
CA LEU A 15 -4.68 -14.79 -4.92
C LEU A 15 -4.24 -16.01 -5.75
N ALA A 16 -4.78 -16.14 -6.95
CA ALA A 16 -4.42 -17.22 -7.89
C ALA A 16 -3.14 -16.89 -8.68
N SER A 17 -2.89 -15.59 -8.89
CA SER A 17 -1.71 -15.06 -9.56
C SER A 17 -1.17 -13.82 -8.84
N ASP A 18 0.04 -13.40 -9.19
CA ASP A 18 0.66 -12.18 -8.66
C ASP A 18 -0.18 -10.97 -9.05
N TRP A 19 -0.59 -10.18 -8.05
CA TRP A 19 -1.41 -9.01 -8.28
C TRP A 19 -0.59 -7.73 -8.08
N SER A 20 -0.42 -6.99 -9.17
CA SER A 20 0.27 -5.70 -9.16
C SER A 20 -0.72 -4.55 -9.21
N PHE A 21 -0.53 -3.56 -8.35
CA PHE A 21 -1.40 -2.38 -8.26
C PHE A 21 -0.63 -1.14 -7.82
N ARG A 22 -1.28 0.02 -7.91
CA ARG A 22 -0.70 1.30 -7.46
C ARG A 22 -1.13 1.59 -6.02
N LEU A 23 -0.18 1.48 -5.09
CA LEU A 23 -0.41 1.81 -3.69
C LEU A 23 -0.29 3.32 -3.49
N PHE A 24 -1.42 3.97 -3.23
CA PHE A 24 -1.46 5.41 -2.95
C PHE A 24 -0.78 5.74 -1.61
N ASN A 25 -0.01 6.84 -1.60
CA ASN A 25 0.56 7.40 -0.37
C ASN A 25 -0.49 8.16 0.44
N GLU A 26 -1.38 7.41 1.10
CA GLU A 26 -2.45 7.96 1.93
C GLU A 26 -2.46 7.31 3.32
N TYR A 27 -2.97 8.03 4.33
CA TYR A 27 -3.09 7.55 5.70
C TYR A 27 -3.71 6.15 5.81
N ARG A 28 -4.73 5.84 5.01
CA ARG A 28 -5.42 4.53 5.01
C ARG A 28 -4.53 3.35 4.57
N ASN A 29 -3.42 3.63 3.88
CA ASN A 29 -2.43 2.65 3.41
C ASN A 29 -1.19 2.58 4.31
N THR A 30 -1.10 3.42 5.35
CA THR A 30 0.06 3.53 6.26
C THR A 30 0.53 2.17 6.77
N THR A 31 -0.39 1.27 7.15
CA THR A 31 -0.01 -0.03 7.72
C THR A 31 0.70 -0.94 6.72
N LEU A 32 0.24 -0.97 5.45
CA LEU A 32 0.95 -1.73 4.42
C LEU A 32 2.27 -1.04 4.07
N GLN A 33 2.27 0.28 3.88
CA GLN A 33 3.49 1.06 3.61
C GLN A 33 4.58 0.81 4.65
N GLN A 34 4.23 0.75 5.95
CA GLN A 34 5.16 0.43 7.04
C GLN A 34 5.73 -0.96 6.89
N ALA A 35 4.87 -1.95 6.66
CA ALA A 35 5.27 -3.35 6.55
C ALA A 35 6.22 -3.59 5.36
N ILE A 36 6.04 -2.86 4.26
CA ILE A 36 6.83 -3.05 3.02
C ILE A 36 7.92 -1.99 2.84
N GLY A 37 8.15 -1.16 3.87
CA GLY A 37 9.26 -0.22 3.91
C GLY A 37 9.13 1.03 3.07
N LEU A 38 7.91 1.36 2.66
CA LEU A 38 7.60 2.59 1.93
C LEU A 38 7.29 3.77 2.85
N THR A 39 7.11 3.53 4.15
CA THR A 39 6.99 4.65 5.08
C THR A 39 8.22 5.52 5.08
N ASN A 40 7.99 6.80 5.35
CA ASN A 40 9.00 7.74 5.76
C ASN A 40 9.94 7.10 6.84
N PRO A 41 11.21 6.72 6.54
CA PRO A 41 12.25 6.36 7.49
C PRO A 41 12.39 7.36 8.64
N PHE A 42 11.86 8.57 8.49
CA PHE A 42 11.84 9.59 9.54
C PHE A 42 10.74 9.42 10.58
N GLY A 43 9.86 8.43 10.45
CA GLY A 43 9.04 7.96 11.58
C GLY A 43 9.90 7.46 12.76
N GLY A 44 11.14 7.03 12.49
CA GLY A 44 12.16 6.75 13.50
C GLY A 44 13.00 7.96 13.92
N LEU A 45 13.19 8.95 13.03
CA LEU A 45 13.97 10.17 13.35
C LEU A 45 13.34 11.03 14.45
N ILE A 46 12.07 10.82 14.79
CA ILE A 46 11.44 11.50 15.93
C ILE A 46 12.23 11.22 17.23
N HIS A 47 12.86 10.04 17.33
CA HIS A 47 13.75 9.68 18.43
C HIS A 47 15.15 10.30 18.29
N ASP A 48 15.67 10.41 17.06
CA ASP A 48 17.02 10.95 16.78
C ASP A 48 17.11 12.49 16.85
N PHE A 49 15.96 13.17 16.95
CA PHE A 49 15.89 14.63 17.07
C PHE A 49 15.60 15.14 18.48
N TRP A 50 15.78 14.32 19.53
CA TRP A 50 15.68 14.79 20.90
C TRP A 50 16.69 15.93 21.16
N GLY A 51 16.19 17.15 21.36
CA GLY A 51 17.00 18.37 21.53
C GLY A 51 17.19 19.25 20.28
N ALA A 52 16.84 18.78 19.07
CA ALA A 52 16.87 19.62 17.87
C ALA A 52 15.60 20.46 17.74
N THR A 53 15.73 21.74 17.38
CA THR A 53 14.59 22.62 17.10
C THR A 53 13.84 22.17 15.84
N PRO A 54 12.53 22.44 15.72
CA PRO A 54 11.79 22.12 14.50
C PRO A 54 12.46 22.63 13.22
N ALA A 55 13.05 23.83 13.23
CA ALA A 55 13.72 24.42 12.06
C ALA A 55 14.96 23.62 11.60
N GLU A 56 15.78 23.16 12.53
CA GLU A 56 16.97 22.34 12.22
C GLU A 56 16.58 20.99 11.64
N ARG A 57 15.49 20.39 12.15
CA ARG A 57 14.90 19.16 11.61
C ARG A 57 14.48 19.38 10.16
N PHE A 58 13.76 20.46 9.88
CA PHE A 58 13.31 20.78 8.52
C PHE A 58 14.47 21.05 7.55
N ALA A 59 15.53 21.72 7.99
CA ALA A 59 16.70 22.00 7.15
C ALA A 59 17.52 20.74 6.80
N ALA A 60 17.65 19.79 7.74
CA ALA A 60 18.29 18.50 7.47
C ALA A 60 17.43 17.63 6.53
N LEU A 61 16.10 17.71 6.68
CA LEU A 61 15.15 17.03 5.82
C LEU A 61 15.21 17.55 4.38
N GLU A 62 15.21 18.87 4.17
CA GLU A 62 15.30 19.45 2.83
C GLU A 62 16.54 19.02 2.05
N LYS A 63 17.64 18.73 2.75
CA LYS A 63 18.91 18.29 2.15
C LYS A 63 19.01 16.77 1.93
N SER A 64 18.05 16.00 2.44
CA SER A 64 18.07 14.53 2.34
C SER A 64 17.62 14.07 0.95
N GLN A 65 18.43 13.21 0.33
CA GLN A 65 18.11 12.54 -0.93
C GLN A 65 17.58 11.13 -0.69
N TRP A 66 16.57 10.75 -1.46
CA TRP A 66 15.78 9.54 -1.25
C TRP A 66 15.90 8.60 -2.43
N ARG A 67 16.26 7.34 -2.18
CA ARG A 67 16.22 6.31 -3.21
C ARG A 67 14.79 5.85 -3.46
N GLU A 68 14.34 6.01 -4.69
CA GLU A 68 13.07 5.51 -5.20
C GLU A 68 13.17 4.01 -5.59
N ALA A 69 12.02 3.40 -5.90
CA ALA A 69 11.95 1.98 -6.27
C ALA A 69 12.71 1.64 -7.57
N ASP A 70 12.86 2.61 -8.47
CA ASP A 70 13.65 2.50 -9.70
C ASP A 70 15.14 2.83 -9.50
N GLY A 71 15.55 3.13 -8.27
CA GLY A 71 16.92 3.52 -7.91
C GLY A 71 17.24 4.99 -8.14
N SER A 72 16.32 5.80 -8.67
CA SER A 72 16.48 7.25 -8.80
C SER A 72 16.52 7.95 -7.44
N LEU A 73 17.08 9.16 -7.40
CA LEU A 73 17.13 9.98 -6.19
C LEU A 73 16.10 11.10 -6.27
N SER A 74 15.22 11.22 -5.28
CA SER A 74 14.29 12.35 -5.14
C SER A 74 14.60 13.20 -3.91
N THR A 75 14.27 14.48 -3.98
CA THR A 75 14.37 15.41 -2.85
C THR A 75 13.12 15.36 -1.98
N VAL A 76 13.25 15.80 -0.73
CA VAL A 76 12.08 15.98 0.17
C VAL A 76 11.05 16.94 -0.43
N LYS A 77 11.49 17.96 -1.18
CA LYS A 77 10.59 18.93 -1.83
C LYS A 77 9.75 18.28 -2.93
N GLU A 78 10.37 17.57 -3.86
CA GLU A 78 9.69 16.88 -4.97
C GLU A 78 8.73 15.80 -4.46
N ARG A 79 9.14 15.08 -3.41
CA ARG A 79 8.26 14.10 -2.76
C ARG A 79 7.10 14.75 -2.02
N LYS A 80 7.33 15.89 -1.36
CA LYS A 80 6.27 16.66 -0.69
C LYS A 80 5.26 17.21 -1.68
N GLU A 81 5.70 17.72 -2.83
CA GLU A 81 4.82 18.20 -3.91
C GLU A 81 3.98 17.04 -4.50
N ARG A 82 4.60 15.91 -4.85
CA ARG A 82 3.87 14.71 -5.32
C ARG A 82 2.91 14.14 -4.27
N ASN A 83 3.31 14.15 -2.99
CA ASN A 83 2.44 13.74 -1.88
C ASN A 83 1.24 14.68 -1.73
N PHE A 84 1.47 15.98 -1.80
CA PHE A 84 0.44 17.00 -1.66
C PHE A 84 -0.57 16.94 -2.82
N ASN A 85 -0.10 16.60 -4.02
CA ASN A 85 -0.94 16.43 -5.20
C ASN A 85 -1.57 15.03 -5.32
N GLY A 86 -1.31 14.11 -4.39
CA GLY A 86 -1.81 12.73 -4.43
C GLY A 86 -1.19 11.86 -5.54
N GLU A 87 -0.09 12.31 -6.14
CA GLU A 87 0.62 11.66 -7.24
C GLU A 87 1.60 10.58 -6.78
N LEU A 88 1.96 10.55 -5.49
CA LEU A 88 2.87 9.53 -4.97
C LEU A 88 2.14 8.18 -4.88
N GLN A 89 2.31 7.37 -5.91
CA GLN A 89 1.84 6.00 -6.02
C GLN A 89 3.05 5.08 -6.13
N HIS A 90 3.05 4.00 -5.36
CA HIS A 90 4.11 3.01 -5.41
C HIS A 90 3.61 1.77 -6.14
N PRO A 91 4.32 1.27 -7.18
CA PRO A 91 4.00 -0.02 -7.76
C PRO A 91 4.25 -1.09 -6.70
N VAL A 92 3.22 -1.87 -6.38
CA VAL A 92 3.27 -2.92 -5.37
C VAL A 92 2.72 -4.20 -5.98
N THR A 93 3.46 -5.30 -5.82
CA THR A 93 3.03 -6.63 -6.22
C THR A 93 2.82 -7.49 -4.98
N ILE A 94 1.63 -8.06 -4.84
CA ILE A 94 1.33 -9.08 -3.84
C ILE A 94 1.42 -10.44 -4.55
N PRO A 95 2.22 -11.39 -4.03
CA PRO A 95 2.42 -12.67 -4.67
C PRO A 95 1.16 -13.55 -4.60
N ALA A 96 1.07 -14.48 -5.55
CA ALA A 96 0.08 -15.56 -5.54
C ALA A 96 0.10 -16.34 -4.21
N GLY A 97 -1.06 -16.86 -3.81
CA GLY A 97 -1.27 -17.57 -2.54
C GLY A 97 -1.44 -16.64 -1.32
N ALA A 98 -1.34 -15.32 -1.48
CA ALA A 98 -1.65 -14.38 -0.41
C ALA A 98 -3.16 -14.37 -0.10
N LEU A 99 -3.50 -14.27 1.18
CA LEU A 99 -4.87 -14.24 1.68
C LEU A 99 -5.33 -12.80 1.91
N LEU A 100 -6.34 -12.36 1.16
CA LEU A 100 -6.96 -11.05 1.28
C LEU A 100 -8.40 -11.18 1.82
N THR A 101 -8.71 -10.49 2.90
CA THR A 101 -10.11 -10.34 3.34
C THR A 101 -10.66 -9.01 2.84
N VAL A 102 -11.81 -9.02 2.16
CA VAL A 102 -12.49 -7.79 1.73
C VAL A 102 -13.06 -7.06 2.94
N ASP A 103 -12.65 -5.81 3.17
CA ASP A 103 -13.11 -4.98 4.30
C ASP A 103 -14.24 -4.05 3.89
N ARG A 104 -14.04 -3.29 2.79
CA ARG A 104 -14.98 -2.27 2.30
C ARG A 104 -14.93 -2.15 0.78
N ILE A 105 -16.07 -1.83 0.18
CA ILE A 105 -16.20 -1.49 -1.23
C ILE A 105 -16.81 -0.07 -1.29
N PHE A 106 -16.08 0.88 -1.87
CA PHE A 106 -16.54 2.25 -2.09
C PHE A 106 -16.84 2.43 -3.57
N ILE A 107 -18.08 2.77 -3.91
CA ILE A 107 -18.50 3.15 -5.27
C ILE A 107 -19.25 4.49 -5.17
N ARG A 108 -18.86 5.50 -5.96
CA ARG A 108 -19.45 6.83 -5.93
C ARG A 108 -19.96 7.27 -7.30
N LYS A 109 -21.28 7.44 -7.41
CA LYS A 109 -21.93 7.93 -8.63
C LYS A 109 -21.35 9.27 -9.07
N GLY A 110 -20.87 9.34 -10.32
CA GLY A 110 -20.34 10.56 -10.93
C GLY A 110 -18.95 10.97 -10.45
N ALA A 111 -18.26 10.12 -9.67
CA ALA A 111 -16.92 10.39 -9.18
C ALA A 111 -16.13 9.08 -9.07
N ALA A 112 -15.91 8.43 -10.22
CA ALA A 112 -15.22 7.13 -10.32
C ALA A 112 -13.81 7.13 -9.72
N ASP A 113 -13.18 8.30 -9.63
CA ASP A 113 -11.91 8.46 -8.92
C ASP A 113 -11.97 8.09 -7.44
N TYR A 114 -13.14 7.93 -6.82
CA TYR A 114 -13.25 7.44 -5.44
C TYR A 114 -13.46 5.92 -5.36
N ASP A 115 -13.68 5.26 -6.49
CA ASP A 115 -14.03 3.85 -6.53
C ASP A 115 -12.83 3.00 -6.11
N SER A 116 -13.02 2.25 -5.03
CA SER A 116 -11.92 1.54 -4.36
C SER A 116 -12.42 0.37 -3.53
N VAL A 117 -11.55 -0.62 -3.35
CA VAL A 117 -11.78 -1.74 -2.44
C VAL A 117 -10.68 -1.74 -1.39
N THR A 118 -11.08 -1.89 -0.13
CA THR A 118 -10.17 -2.02 1.02
C THR A 118 -10.06 -3.49 1.39
N PHE A 119 -8.84 -3.94 1.66
CA PHE A 119 -8.52 -5.30 2.05
C PHE A 119 -7.77 -5.35 3.38
N TRP A 120 -7.89 -6.47 4.06
CA TRP A 120 -6.87 -6.97 4.98
C TRP A 120 -5.99 -7.98 4.26
N LEU A 121 -4.70 -7.69 4.12
CA LEU A 121 -3.70 -8.72 3.84
C LEU A 121 -3.45 -9.46 5.15
N LYS A 122 -3.94 -10.70 5.25
CA LYS A 122 -3.75 -11.53 6.43
C LYS A 122 -2.31 -12.04 6.48
N ALA A 123 -1.74 -12.13 7.69
CA ALA A 123 -0.52 -12.87 7.89
C ALA A 123 -0.75 -14.33 7.48
N SER A 124 -0.22 -14.73 6.32
CA SER A 124 -0.32 -16.10 5.81
C SER A 124 0.79 -16.96 6.41
N LYS A 125 0.59 -18.29 6.39
CA LYS A 125 1.68 -19.26 6.62
C LYS A 125 2.76 -19.15 5.54
N VAL A 126 2.37 -18.70 4.34
CA VAL A 126 3.29 -18.38 3.24
C VAL A 126 3.86 -16.98 3.49
N PRO A 127 5.19 -16.81 3.56
CA PRO A 127 5.81 -15.50 3.67
C PRO A 127 5.41 -14.62 2.48
N VAL A 128 4.59 -13.61 2.73
CA VAL A 128 4.31 -12.58 1.73
C VAL A 128 5.46 -11.59 1.76
N ALA A 129 6.38 -11.73 0.80
CA ALA A 129 7.46 -10.78 0.59
C ALA A 129 7.03 -9.75 -0.46
N ILE A 130 6.99 -8.49 -0.08
CA ILE A 130 6.62 -7.38 -0.95
C ILE A 130 7.74 -6.36 -0.85
N ASN A 131 8.24 -5.90 -2.00
CA ASN A 131 9.35 -4.94 -2.06
C ASN A 131 10.59 -5.42 -1.25
N GLY A 132 10.89 -6.72 -1.32
CA GLY A 132 12.00 -7.33 -0.59
C GLY A 132 11.81 -7.43 0.94
N ARG A 133 10.65 -7.07 1.49
CA ARG A 133 10.33 -7.15 2.92
C ARG A 133 9.20 -8.13 3.19
N GLN A 134 9.36 -8.95 4.23
CA GLN A 134 8.34 -9.89 4.67
C GLN A 134 7.27 -9.18 5.50
N VAL A 135 6.00 -9.33 5.11
CA VAL A 135 4.85 -8.84 5.87
C VAL A 135 4.52 -9.83 6.99
N LYS A 136 4.91 -9.49 8.23
CA LYS A 136 4.81 -10.38 9.40
C LYS A 136 3.49 -10.32 10.15
N LYS A 137 2.70 -9.27 9.94
CA LYS A 137 1.42 -9.02 10.62
C LYS A 137 0.35 -8.73 9.59
N SER A 138 -0.90 -8.98 9.94
CA SER A 138 -2.02 -8.58 9.09
C SER A 138 -2.06 -7.06 8.96
N VAL A 139 -2.13 -6.56 7.72
CA VAL A 139 -2.14 -5.12 7.41
C VAL A 139 -3.32 -4.77 6.54
N ARG A 140 -3.82 -3.54 6.70
CA ARG A 140 -4.92 -3.01 5.88
C ARG A 140 -4.36 -2.08 4.80
N PHE A 141 -5.01 -2.09 3.65
CA PHE A 141 -4.77 -1.15 2.56
C PHE A 141 -5.99 -1.07 1.65
N TRP A 142 -6.02 -0.08 0.77
CA TRP A 142 -7.00 0.04 -0.30
C TRP A 142 -6.31 0.18 -1.65
N ALA A 143 -7.00 -0.27 -2.70
CA ALA A 143 -6.60 -0.14 -4.10
C ALA A 143 -7.78 0.40 -4.93
N LYS A 144 -7.46 1.01 -6.08
CA LYS A 144 -8.48 1.52 -7.02
C LYS A 144 -9.28 0.36 -7.62
N LEU A 145 -10.54 0.61 -7.94
CA LEU A 145 -11.40 -0.41 -8.54
C LEU A 145 -10.80 -0.96 -9.84
N ASP A 146 -10.17 -0.12 -10.66
CA ASP A 146 -9.52 -0.55 -11.91
C ASP A 146 -8.41 -1.59 -11.67
N ASP A 147 -7.54 -1.35 -10.68
CA ASP A 147 -6.49 -2.31 -10.30
C ASP A 147 -7.10 -3.59 -9.68
N VAL A 148 -8.19 -3.45 -8.90
CA VAL A 148 -8.87 -4.57 -8.24
C VAL A 148 -9.56 -5.49 -9.25
N ASN A 149 -10.07 -4.94 -10.35
CA ASN A 149 -10.70 -5.73 -11.42
C ASN A 149 -9.70 -6.65 -12.16
N ALA A 150 -8.40 -6.46 -11.95
CA ALA A 150 -7.35 -7.34 -12.49
C ALA A 150 -6.97 -8.49 -11.54
N ILE A 151 -7.60 -8.62 -10.36
CA ILE A 151 -7.32 -9.72 -9.43
C ILE A 151 -7.85 -11.03 -10.00
N GLU A 152 -6.99 -12.04 -10.04
CA GLU A 152 -7.37 -13.44 -10.17
C GLU A 152 -7.27 -14.11 -8.80
N PHE A 153 -8.34 -14.79 -8.39
CA PHE A 153 -8.42 -15.41 -7.06
C PHE A 153 -9.19 -16.72 -7.06
N GLU A 154 -8.91 -17.55 -6.07
CA GLU A 154 -9.66 -18.74 -5.72
C GLU A 154 -10.46 -18.48 -4.43
N GLU A 155 -11.67 -19.06 -4.35
CA GLU A 155 -12.40 -19.10 -3.09
C GLU A 155 -11.70 -20.09 -2.16
N PRO A 156 -11.34 -19.71 -0.92
CA PRO A 156 -10.72 -20.63 0.01
C PRO A 156 -11.69 -21.79 0.26
N THR A 157 -11.23 -23.01 -0.02
CA THR A 157 -12.00 -24.22 0.20
C THR A 157 -12.39 -24.26 1.68
N LYS A 158 -13.70 -24.13 1.97
CA LYS A 158 -14.21 -24.35 3.32
C LYS A 158 -13.94 -25.80 3.68
N ALA A 159 -13.03 -26.02 4.63
CA ALA A 159 -12.86 -27.31 5.29
C ALA A 159 -14.10 -27.64 6.13
#